data_AF-A0A818D9N9-F1
#
_entry.id   AF-A0A818D9N9-F1
#
_cell.length_a   1.000
_cell.length_b   1.000
_cell.length_c   1.000
_cell.angle_alpha   90.00
_cell.angle_beta   90.00
_cell.angle_gamma   90.00
#
_symmetry.space_group_name_H-M   'P 1'
#
loop_
_entity.id
_entity.type
_entity.pdbx_description
1 polymer ?
#
loop_
_entity_poly.entity_id
_entity_poly.type
_entity_poly.pdbx_seq_one_letter_code
_entity_poly.pdbx_strand_id
1 'polypeptide(L)'
;VFKYSKDERVLTFGESFVAGSDESHFCKPTDVVTSNDGSYIYVADGYCNARIVKFDAKGNFLKEYSMPDREQQLIIPHSIIIIEALDLVYVADRENGR
;
A
#
# COMPACT_ATOMS: atom_id res chain seq x y z
N VAL A 1 5.78 -6.85 3.78
CA VAL A 1 6.40 -6.26 2.57
C VAL A 1 7.86 -5.94 2.90
N PHE A 2 8.79 -6.07 1.94
CA PHE A 2 10.22 -5.88 2.18
C PHE A 2 10.81 -4.86 1.21
N LYS A 3 11.76 -4.04 1.69
CA LYS A 3 12.60 -3.18 0.84
C LYS A 3 14.02 -3.73 0.84
N TYR A 4 14.61 -3.85 -0.35
CA TYR A 4 15.98 -4.31 -0.54
C TYR A 4 16.85 -3.21 -1.15
N SER A 5 18.14 -3.23 -0.84
CA SER A 5 19.19 -2.43 -1.47
C SER A 5 20.39 -3.34 -1.72
N LYS A 6 20.80 -3.54 -2.98
CA LYS A 6 21.94 -4.40 -3.36
C LYS A 6 21.91 -5.76 -2.64
N ASP A 7 20.74 -6.42 -2.69
CA ASP A 7 20.45 -7.72 -2.06
C ASP A 7 20.33 -7.74 -0.53
N GLU A 8 20.58 -6.61 0.15
CA GLU A 8 20.36 -6.49 1.59
C GLU A 8 18.95 -6.00 1.89
N ARG A 9 18.24 -6.70 2.79
CA ARG A 9 16.95 -6.23 3.30
C ARG A 9 17.17 -5.04 4.21
N VAL A 10 16.71 -3.87 3.81
CA VAL A 10 16.88 -2.61 4.56
C VAL A 10 15.65 -2.21 5.36
N LEU A 11 14.44 -2.62 4.95
CA LEU A 11 13.20 -2.40 5.72
C LEU A 11 12.28 -3.61 5.64
N THR A 12 11.50 -3.79 6.72
CA THR A 12 10.38 -4.72 6.79
C THR A 12 9.15 -3.93 7.23
N PHE A 13 8.05 -4.15 6.52
CA PHE A 13 6.76 -3.56 6.81
C PHE A 13 5.77 -4.68 7.14
N GLY A 14 5.01 -4.53 8.21
CA GLY A 14 4.20 -5.61 8.78
C GLY A 14 5.02 -6.56 9.63
N GLU A 15 4.31 -7.37 10.40
CA GLU A 15 4.87 -8.47 11.17
C GLU A 15 4.41 -9.81 10.58
N SER A 16 5.34 -10.77 10.46
CA SER A 16 5.04 -12.05 9.83
C SER A 16 4.01 -12.83 10.65
N PHE A 17 2.94 -13.28 9.98
CA PHE A 17 1.84 -14.03 10.60
C PHE A 17 1.03 -13.27 11.67
N VAL A 18 1.20 -11.95 11.78
CA VAL A 18 0.40 -11.08 12.66
C VAL A 18 -0.42 -10.15 11.78
N ALA A 19 -1.71 -10.49 11.62
CA ALA A 19 -2.64 -9.68 10.86
C ALA A 19 -3.11 -8.49 11.69
N GLY A 20 -3.21 -7.32 11.05
CA GLY A 20 -3.76 -6.11 11.67
C GLY A 20 -4.06 -5.04 10.63
N SER A 21 -4.75 -3.99 11.07
CA SER A 21 -5.12 -2.83 10.26
C SER A 21 -4.60 -1.52 10.85
N ASP A 22 -3.63 -1.58 11.76
CA ASP A 22 -2.97 -0.40 12.30
C ASP A 22 -1.86 0.10 11.35
N GLU A 23 -1.06 1.06 11.82
CA GLU A 23 0.02 1.70 11.05
C GLU A 23 1.23 0.77 10.80
N SER A 24 1.39 -0.26 11.62
CA SER A 24 2.55 -1.18 11.60
C SER A 24 2.24 -2.56 11.03
N HIS A 25 0.98 -2.96 11.00
CA HIS A 25 0.54 -4.27 10.53
C HIS A 25 -0.19 -4.19 9.20
N PHE A 26 -0.16 -5.30 8.47
CA PHE A 26 -1.05 -5.54 7.34
C PHE A 26 -1.87 -6.79 7.64
N CYS A 27 -2.96 -7.00 6.93
CA CYS A 27 -3.61 -8.30 6.96
C CYS A 27 -3.00 -9.20 5.88
N LYS A 28 -3.13 -8.77 4.62
CA LYS A 28 -2.74 -9.56 3.44
C LYS A 28 -2.51 -8.58 2.27
N PRO A 29 -1.32 -7.94 2.23
CA PRO A 29 -1.01 -6.96 1.20
C PRO A 29 -0.92 -7.63 -0.18
N THR A 30 -1.38 -6.92 -1.19
CA THR A 30 -1.58 -7.40 -2.56
C THR A 30 -0.52 -6.86 -3.52
N ASP A 31 -0.09 -5.60 -3.33
CA ASP A 31 0.87 -4.94 -4.23
C ASP A 31 1.62 -3.80 -3.51
N VAL A 32 2.75 -3.36 -4.09
CA VAL A 32 3.57 -2.24 -3.60
C VAL A 32 4.19 -1.46 -4.75
N VAL A 33 4.19 -0.13 -4.64
CA VAL A 33 4.84 0.78 -5.59
C VAL A 33 5.62 1.87 -4.86
N THR A 34 6.68 2.38 -5.49
CA THR A 34 7.53 3.44 -4.94
C THR A 34 7.62 4.62 -5.88
N SER A 35 7.76 5.83 -5.32
CA SER A 35 8.14 7.03 -6.08
C SER A 35 9.50 6.83 -6.78
N ASN A 36 9.72 7.48 -7.93
CA ASN A 36 10.97 7.32 -8.69
C ASN A 36 12.19 7.79 -7.89
N ASP A 37 12.01 8.81 -7.05
CA ASP A 37 13.04 9.32 -6.15
C ASP A 37 13.18 8.48 -4.85
N GLY A 38 12.31 7.48 -4.66
CA GLY A 38 12.26 6.62 -3.48
C GLY A 38 11.79 7.31 -2.19
N SER A 39 11.28 8.54 -2.26
CA SER A 39 10.75 9.32 -1.13
C SER A 39 9.48 8.72 -0.50
N TYR A 40 8.66 8.03 -1.29
CA TYR A 40 7.38 7.46 -0.89
C TYR A 40 7.20 6.02 -1.32
N ILE A 41 6.52 5.25 -0.48
CA ILE A 41 6.18 3.86 -0.69
C ILE A 41 4.68 3.72 -0.46
N TYR A 42 3.98 3.07 -1.38
CA TYR A 42 2.54 2.81 -1.29
C TYR A 42 2.33 1.30 -1.31
N VAL A 43 1.51 0.80 -0.38
CA VAL A 43 1.16 -0.61 -0.26
C VAL A 43 -0.35 -0.75 -0.38
N ALA A 44 -0.82 -1.61 -1.27
CA ALA A 44 -2.20 -2.04 -1.31
C ALA A 44 -2.40 -3.18 -0.29
N ASP A 45 -3.25 -2.97 0.73
CA ASP A 45 -3.55 -3.95 1.77
C ASP A 45 -4.97 -4.51 1.57
N GLY A 46 -5.12 -5.23 0.46
CA GLY A 46 -6.43 -5.40 -0.17
C GLY A 46 -7.32 -6.50 0.38
N TYR A 47 -6.79 -7.69 0.71
CA TYR A 47 -7.67 -8.85 0.97
C TYR A 47 -8.50 -8.75 2.25
N CYS A 48 -8.12 -7.93 3.23
CA CYS A 48 -8.90 -7.77 4.47
C CYS A 48 -9.13 -6.32 4.90
N ASN A 49 -8.24 -5.40 4.53
CA ASN A 49 -8.25 -4.04 5.07
C ASN A 49 -8.74 -3.00 4.06
N ALA A 50 -8.98 -3.38 2.81
CA ALA A 50 -9.60 -2.52 1.78
C ALA A 50 -8.99 -1.10 1.73
N ARG A 51 -7.66 -1.01 1.83
CA ARG A 51 -6.94 0.26 1.99
C ARG A 51 -5.67 0.32 1.17
N ILE A 52 -5.23 1.55 0.89
CA ILE A 52 -3.87 1.84 0.46
C ILE A 52 -3.15 2.54 1.60
N VAL A 53 -1.92 2.14 1.91
CA VAL A 53 -1.09 2.74 2.95
C VAL A 53 0.13 3.39 2.33
N LYS A 54 0.42 4.63 2.71
CA LYS A 54 1.60 5.40 2.29
C LYS A 54 2.60 5.50 3.43
N PHE A 55 3.86 5.25 3.11
CA PHE A 55 5.01 5.40 3.99
C PHE A 55 6.03 6.36 3.37
N ASP A 56 6.91 6.91 4.21
CA ASP A 56 8.12 7.60 3.74
C ASP A 56 9.23 6.60 3.36
N ALA A 57 10.34 7.12 2.83
CA ALA A 57 11.50 6.34 2.41
C ALA A 57 12.13 5.49 3.54
N LYS A 58 11.93 5.89 4.81
CA LYS A 58 12.46 5.25 6.01
C LYS A 58 11.47 4.23 6.60
N GLY A 59 10.26 4.17 6.05
CA GLY A 59 9.21 3.25 6.45
C GLY A 59 8.29 3.79 7.55
N ASN A 60 8.31 5.08 7.84
CA ASN A 60 7.35 5.68 8.76
C ASN A 60 5.99 5.79 8.07
N PHE A 61 4.93 5.43 8.79
CA PHE A 61 3.57 5.61 8.31
C PHE A 61 3.28 7.09 8.10
N LEU A 62 2.68 7.42 6.94
CA LEU A 62 2.29 8.79 6.61
C LEU A 62 0.78 8.94 6.53
N LYS A 63 0.12 8.03 5.80
CA LYS A 63 -1.30 8.17 5.49
C LYS A 63 -1.92 6.85 5.08
N GLU A 64 -3.17 6.66 5.47
CA GLU A 64 -4.06 5.67 4.89
C GLU A 64 -5.05 6.33 3.92
N TYR A 65 -5.32 5.65 2.81
CA TYR A 65 -6.43 5.94 1.91
C TYR A 65 -7.44 4.81 2.05
N SER A 66 -8.53 5.11 2.72
CA SER A 66 -9.75 4.33 2.77
C SER A 66 -10.89 5.21 2.27
N MET A 67 -11.77 4.66 1.43
CA MET A 67 -12.88 5.39 0.83
C MET A 67 -14.16 5.02 1.57
N PRO A 68 -14.68 5.89 2.47
CA PRO A 68 -15.84 5.57 3.30
C PRO A 68 -17.16 5.66 2.54
N ASP A 69 -17.17 6.37 1.41
CA ASP A 69 -18.35 6.48 0.55
C ASP A 69 -18.55 5.17 -0.21
N ARG A 70 -19.77 4.60 -0.11
CA ARG A 70 -20.10 3.27 -0.61
C ARG A 70 -19.84 3.12 -2.12
N GLU A 71 -20.01 4.18 -2.91
CA GLU A 71 -19.77 4.13 -4.35
C GLU A 71 -18.28 4.09 -4.70
N GLN A 72 -17.46 4.76 -3.89
CA GLN A 72 -16.01 4.92 -4.08
C GLN A 72 -15.19 3.93 -3.23
N GLN A 73 -15.86 3.14 -2.39
CA GLN A 73 -15.23 2.21 -1.48
C GLN A 73 -14.36 1.20 -2.23
N LEU A 74 -13.14 1.00 -1.74
CA LEU A 74 -12.29 -0.11 -2.18
C LEU A 74 -12.80 -1.41 -1.55
N ILE A 75 -12.78 -2.53 -2.27
CA ILE A 75 -13.10 -3.85 -1.68
C ILE A 75 -11.83 -4.71 -1.60
N ILE A 76 -11.18 -4.99 -2.73
CA ILE A 76 -9.87 -5.64 -2.78
C ILE A 76 -8.99 -4.84 -3.74
N PRO A 77 -8.38 -3.73 -3.27
CA PRO A 77 -7.34 -3.07 -4.04
C PRO A 77 -6.21 -4.07 -4.25
N HIS A 78 -6.01 -4.48 -5.49
CA HIS A 78 -5.18 -5.63 -5.83
C HIS A 78 -3.90 -5.24 -6.56
N SER A 79 -3.96 -4.19 -7.37
CA SER A 79 -2.76 -3.59 -7.97
C SER A 79 -2.79 -2.08 -7.86
N ILE A 80 -1.62 -1.46 -7.78
CA ILE A 80 -1.45 -0.03 -7.60
C ILE A 80 -0.31 0.52 -8.48
N ILE A 81 -0.56 1.66 -9.11
CA ILE A 81 0.48 2.44 -9.79
C ILE A 81 0.39 3.92 -9.39
N ILE A 82 1.49 4.64 -9.55
CA ILE A 82 1.55 6.09 -9.33
C ILE A 82 2.05 6.79 -10.59
N ILE A 83 1.53 7.98 -10.84
CA ILE A 83 2.00 8.89 -11.89
C ILE A 83 2.40 10.19 -11.21
N GLU A 84 3.65 10.26 -10.78
CA GLU A 84 4.16 11.35 -9.94
C GLU A 84 4.08 12.72 -10.61
N ALA A 85 4.34 12.77 -11.92
CA ALA A 85 4.28 14.01 -12.69
C ALA A 85 2.88 14.67 -12.70
N LEU A 86 1.84 13.90 -12.36
CA LEU A 86 0.45 14.36 -12.31
C LEU A 86 -0.15 14.27 -10.90
N ASP A 87 0.63 13.84 -9.91
CA ASP A 87 0.15 13.55 -8.54
C ASP A 87 -1.06 12.58 -8.51
N LEU A 88 -1.01 11.52 -9.32
CA LEU A 88 -2.09 10.52 -9.41
C LEU A 88 -1.68 9.16 -8.84
N VAL A 89 -2.67 8.48 -8.26
CA VAL A 89 -2.60 7.07 -7.85
C VAL A 89 -3.75 6.33 -8.51
N TYR A 90 -3.45 5.25 -9.23
CA TYR A 90 -4.46 4.36 -9.81
C TYR A 90 -4.43 3.04 -9.07
N VAL A 91 -5.62 2.49 -8.82
CA VAL A 91 -5.80 1.25 -8.07
C VAL A 91 -6.78 0.38 -8.83
N ALA A 92 -6.40 -0.86 -9.10
CA ALA A 92 -7.32 -1.88 -9.60
C ALA A 92 -8.00 -2.56 -8.40
N ASP A 93 -9.30 -2.44 -8.31
CA ASP A 93 -10.15 -2.99 -7.27
C ASP A 93 -10.86 -4.26 -7.77
N ARG A 94 -10.26 -5.39 -7.42
CA ARG A 94 -10.58 -6.71 -7.99
C ARG A 94 -12.03 -7.14 -7.76
N GLU A 95 -12.59 -6.88 -6.58
CA GLU A 95 -13.95 -7.32 -6.25
C GLU A 95 -15.02 -6.29 -6.66
N ASN A 96 -14.63 -5.05 -6.96
CA ASN A 96 -15.50 -4.11 -7.64
C ASN A 96 -15.41 -4.21 -9.18
N GLY A 97 -14.48 -5.00 -9.72
CA GLY A 97 -14.29 -5.17 -11.16
C GLY A 97 -13.88 -3.89 -11.89
N ARG A 98 -13.15 -2.98 -11.22
CA ARG A 98 -12.74 -1.66 -11.74
C ARG A 98 -11.28 -1.37 -11.48
#